data_AF-A0A3D3HS61-F1
#
_entry.id   AF-A0A3D3HS61-F1
#
_cell.length_a   1.000
_cell.length_b   1.000
_cell.length_c   1.000
_cell.angle_alpha   90.00
_cell.angle_beta   90.00
_cell.angle_gamma   90.00
#
_symmetry.space_group_name_H-M   'P 1'
#
loop_
_entity.id
_entity.type
_entity.pdbx_description
1 polymer ?
#
loop_
_entity_poly.entity_id
_entity_poly.type
_entity_poly.pdbx_seq_one_letter_code
_entity_poly.pdbx_strand_id
1 'polypeptide(L)'
;MSGSIFRRHVMRVSAQQDAQQRNPVTQTGTAYTQMTLMMNADRRRLKRIQSFERKADIKREMLPNYAPWVAGILASGKGQQDDVTMRVMLWRIDTGDFSGALDIADYALSHNLTMPEKHSRTTGCAVAEEIADMAEKMYAAKTPVPPDVLTRTMDLTLDEDMPDQVRAKLYKWLGYAQRDNDQLQPATCSWLRALELDDRAGVKQDLRQLEKLIAKQQEERDAVPQNEPQRRGGTAE
;
A
#
# COMPACT_ATOMS: atom_id res chain seq x y z
N MET A 1 -4.83 6.62 -26.39
CA MET A 1 -5.10 5.57 -27.41
C MET A 1 -4.68 4.24 -26.84
N SER A 2 -5.62 3.39 -26.42
CA SER A 2 -5.32 2.03 -25.95
C SER A 2 -4.63 1.25 -27.06
N GLY A 3 -3.42 0.74 -26.80
CA GLY A 3 -2.75 -0.16 -27.73
C GLY A 3 -3.64 -1.37 -28.05
N SER A 4 -3.61 -1.81 -29.31
CA SER A 4 -4.35 -3.00 -29.77
C SER A 4 -4.16 -4.18 -28.80
N ILE A 5 -5.23 -4.95 -28.56
CA ILE A 5 -5.24 -6.14 -27.69
C ILE A 5 -4.04 -7.06 -28.02
N PHE A 6 -3.72 -7.19 -29.30
CA PHE A 6 -2.56 -7.95 -29.77
C PHE A 6 -1.24 -7.43 -29.18
N ARG A 7 -0.99 -6.11 -29.23
CA ARG A 7 0.24 -5.52 -28.66
C ARG A 7 0.34 -5.75 -27.16
N ARG A 8 -0.77 -5.63 -26.42
CA ARG A 8 -0.81 -5.88 -24.98
C ARG A 8 -0.52 -7.36 -24.67
N HIS A 9 -1.13 -8.26 -25.44
CA HIS A 9 -0.88 -9.69 -25.31
C HIS A 9 0.58 -10.05 -25.59
N VAL A 10 1.15 -9.55 -26.70
CA VAL A 10 2.55 -9.76 -27.06
C VAL A 10 3.46 -9.25 -25.95
N MET A 11 3.27 -8.03 -25.46
CA MET A 11 4.07 -7.48 -24.36
C MET A 11 4.01 -8.34 -23.09
N ARG A 12 2.82 -8.84 -22.72
CA ARG A 12 2.64 -9.72 -21.56
C ARG A 12 3.39 -11.05 -21.74
N VAL A 13 3.28 -11.67 -22.91
CA VAL A 13 3.98 -12.94 -23.21
C VAL A 13 5.49 -12.73 -23.25
N SER A 14 5.95 -11.65 -23.87
CA SER A 14 7.37 -11.29 -23.87
C SER A 14 7.91 -11.06 -22.46
N ALA A 15 7.15 -10.42 -21.56
CA ALA A 15 7.54 -10.26 -20.16
C ALA A 15 7.67 -11.61 -19.44
N GLN A 16 6.72 -12.54 -19.66
CA GLN A 16 6.79 -13.88 -19.09
C GLN A 16 8.02 -14.66 -19.57
N GLN A 17 8.29 -14.64 -20.88
CA GLN A 17 9.44 -15.32 -21.47
C GLN A 17 10.76 -14.70 -21.01
N ASP A 18 10.82 -13.37 -20.97
CA ASP A 18 11.99 -12.64 -20.53
C ASP A 18 12.29 -12.94 -19.06
N ALA A 19 11.28 -12.95 -18.17
CA ALA A 19 11.47 -13.38 -16.77
C ALA A 19 11.98 -14.82 -16.61
N GLN A 20 11.75 -15.71 -17.59
CA GLN A 20 12.26 -17.08 -17.58
C GLN A 20 13.69 -17.22 -18.10
N GLN A 21 14.10 -16.35 -19.03
CA GLN A 21 15.33 -16.50 -19.81
C GLN A 21 16.36 -15.40 -19.55
N ARG A 22 15.98 -14.31 -18.86
CA ARG A 22 16.85 -13.17 -18.59
C ARG A 22 18.05 -13.62 -17.77
N ASN A 23 19.24 -13.27 -18.25
CA ASN A 23 20.46 -13.48 -17.48
C ASN A 23 20.38 -12.64 -16.19
N PRO A 24 20.43 -13.25 -14.99
CA PRO A 24 20.24 -12.54 -13.73
C PRO A 24 21.38 -11.55 -13.43
N VAL A 25 22.57 -11.77 -14.01
CA VAL A 25 23.76 -10.93 -13.77
C VAL A 25 23.72 -9.66 -14.61
N THR A 26 23.43 -9.78 -15.91
CA THR A 26 23.42 -8.64 -16.83
C THR A 26 22.05 -7.97 -16.91
N GLN A 27 20.99 -8.65 -16.47
CA GLN A 27 19.60 -8.27 -16.67
C GLN A 27 19.30 -7.87 -18.13
N THR A 28 19.78 -8.65 -19.11
CA THR A 28 19.65 -8.31 -20.54
C THR A 28 18.68 -9.23 -21.27
N GLY A 29 17.68 -8.63 -21.93
CA GLY A 29 16.78 -9.26 -22.91
C GLY A 29 16.17 -8.16 -23.79
N THR A 30 15.93 -8.42 -25.08
CA THR A 30 15.50 -7.37 -26.04
C THR A 30 14.21 -6.67 -25.60
N ALA A 31 13.25 -7.42 -25.07
CA ALA A 31 11.98 -6.88 -24.57
C ALA A 31 12.20 -6.05 -23.29
N TYR A 32 12.99 -6.53 -22.34
CA TYR A 32 13.33 -5.75 -21.15
C TYR A 32 14.10 -4.47 -21.48
N THR A 33 15.08 -4.52 -22.39
CA THR A 33 15.81 -3.34 -22.82
C THR A 33 14.87 -2.27 -23.38
N GLN A 34 13.86 -2.67 -24.16
CA GLN A 34 12.83 -1.75 -24.65
C GLN A 34 12.05 -1.12 -23.49
N MET A 35 11.66 -1.90 -22.49
CA MET A 35 10.94 -1.39 -21.31
C MET A 35 11.80 -0.43 -20.48
N THR A 36 13.08 -0.74 -20.27
CA THR A 36 14.02 0.13 -19.57
C THR A 36 14.25 1.43 -20.33
N LEU A 37 14.33 1.40 -21.67
CA LEU A 37 14.42 2.61 -22.50
C LEU A 37 13.17 3.50 -22.37
N MET A 38 11.97 2.90 -22.41
CA MET A 38 10.70 3.60 -22.21
C MET A 38 10.64 4.24 -20.81
N MET A 39 10.94 3.46 -19.76
CA MET A 39 10.99 3.93 -18.38
C MET A 39 11.97 5.10 -18.20
N ASN A 40 13.16 5.03 -18.82
CA ASN A 40 14.14 6.11 -18.75
C ASN A 40 13.66 7.38 -19.47
N ALA A 41 12.95 7.26 -20.60
CA ALA A 41 12.35 8.40 -21.29
C ALA A 41 11.26 9.08 -20.43
N ASP A 42 10.37 8.28 -19.83
CA ASP A 42 9.31 8.78 -18.96
C ASP A 42 9.87 9.43 -17.68
N ARG A 43 10.89 8.83 -17.06
CA ARG A 43 11.61 9.45 -15.93
C ARG A 43 12.22 10.80 -16.30
N ARG A 44 12.82 10.94 -17.49
CA ARG A 44 13.33 12.23 -17.98
C ARG A 44 12.22 13.25 -18.17
N ARG A 45 11.05 12.84 -18.68
CA ARG A 45 9.86 13.70 -18.81
C ARG A 45 9.40 14.19 -17.42
N LEU A 46 9.27 13.29 -16.45
CA LEU A 46 8.86 13.63 -15.08
C LEU A 46 9.85 14.57 -14.39
N LYS A 47 11.16 14.39 -14.60
CA LYS A 47 12.20 15.28 -14.03
C LYS A 47 12.08 16.74 -14.47
N ARG A 48 11.50 17.02 -15.64
CA ARG A 48 11.30 18.39 -16.16
C ARG A 48 10.13 19.12 -15.50
N ILE A 49 9.38 18.45 -14.65
CA ILE A 49 8.20 18.98 -13.98
C ILE A 49 8.54 19.23 -12.53
N GLN A 50 8.13 20.35 -11.97
CA GLN A 50 8.35 20.66 -10.56
C GLN A 50 7.20 20.16 -9.70
N SER A 51 5.95 20.47 -10.08
CA SER A 51 4.75 20.07 -9.34
C SER A 51 4.63 18.56 -9.15
N PHE A 52 4.46 18.13 -7.90
CA PHE A 52 4.23 16.73 -7.54
C PHE A 52 2.85 16.24 -7.99
N GLU A 53 1.83 17.08 -7.90
CA GLU A 53 0.47 16.78 -8.37
C GLU A 53 0.48 16.52 -9.89
N ARG A 54 1.09 17.43 -10.66
CA ARG A 54 1.22 17.25 -12.12
C ARG A 54 2.05 16.01 -12.49
N LYS A 55 3.06 15.66 -11.69
CA LYS A 55 3.80 14.41 -11.88
C LYS A 55 2.89 13.20 -11.65
N ALA A 56 2.04 13.22 -10.62
CA ALA A 56 1.10 12.14 -10.35
C ALA A 56 0.12 11.95 -11.52
N ASP A 57 -0.43 13.03 -12.08
CA ASP A 57 -1.33 12.92 -13.24
C ASP A 57 -0.67 12.29 -14.45
N ILE A 58 0.57 12.70 -14.75
CA ILE A 58 1.33 12.13 -15.87
C ILE A 58 1.71 10.67 -15.61
N LYS A 59 2.06 10.30 -14.36
CA LYS A 59 2.27 8.89 -14.00
C LYS A 59 0.99 8.09 -14.25
N ARG A 60 -0.19 8.61 -13.89
CA ARG A 60 -1.48 7.95 -14.11
C ARG A 60 -1.76 7.72 -15.60
N GLU A 61 -1.39 8.66 -16.46
CA GLU A 61 -1.48 8.49 -17.93
C GLU A 61 -0.49 7.43 -18.47
N MET A 62 0.70 7.31 -17.86
CA MET A 62 1.78 6.41 -18.31
C MET A 62 1.61 4.96 -17.83
N LEU A 63 1.08 4.76 -16.61
CA LEU A 63 0.94 3.45 -15.97
C LEU A 63 0.27 2.37 -16.85
N PRO A 64 -0.79 2.66 -17.62
CA PRO A 64 -1.38 1.69 -18.54
C PRO A 64 -0.43 1.09 -19.58
N ASN A 65 0.65 1.80 -19.95
CA ASN A 65 1.66 1.31 -20.88
C ASN A 65 2.54 0.21 -20.27
N TYR A 66 2.69 0.21 -18.94
CA TYR A 66 3.47 -0.78 -18.19
C TYR A 66 2.63 -1.95 -17.68
N ALA A 67 1.30 -1.79 -17.61
CA ALA A 67 0.41 -2.80 -17.06
C ALA A 67 0.55 -4.20 -17.69
N PRO A 68 0.67 -4.36 -19.03
CA PRO A 68 0.84 -5.69 -19.63
C PRO A 68 2.19 -6.33 -19.26
N TRP A 69 3.25 -5.52 -19.14
CA TRP A 69 4.57 -5.98 -18.72
C TRP A 69 4.53 -6.51 -17.29
N VAL A 70 4.04 -5.70 -16.35
CA VAL A 70 3.91 -6.10 -14.94
C VAL A 70 3.07 -7.37 -14.80
N ALA A 71 1.93 -7.45 -15.48
CA ALA A 71 1.10 -8.65 -15.45
C ALA A 71 1.85 -9.91 -15.93
N GLY A 72 2.74 -9.77 -16.91
CA GLY A 72 3.56 -10.89 -17.36
C GLY A 72 4.66 -11.26 -16.37
N ILE A 73 5.33 -10.28 -15.74
CA ILE A 73 6.32 -10.54 -14.69
C ILE A 73 5.67 -11.26 -13.49
N LEU A 74 4.56 -10.73 -12.96
CA LEU A 74 3.86 -11.35 -11.83
C LEU A 74 3.38 -12.77 -12.17
N ALA A 75 2.83 -12.97 -13.37
CA ALA A 75 2.38 -14.29 -13.81
C ALA A 75 3.52 -15.29 -14.10
N SER A 76 4.78 -14.84 -14.20
CA SER A 76 5.91 -15.74 -14.38
C SER A 76 6.24 -16.51 -13.10
N GLY A 77 6.00 -15.92 -11.92
CA GLY A 77 6.28 -16.52 -10.62
C GLY A 77 7.76 -16.83 -10.35
N LYS A 78 8.69 -16.26 -11.13
CA LYS A 78 10.12 -16.64 -11.07
C LYS A 78 10.94 -15.83 -10.06
N GLY A 79 10.45 -14.67 -9.61
CA GLY A 79 11.21 -13.79 -8.73
C GLY A 79 12.41 -13.11 -9.39
N GLN A 80 12.41 -12.98 -10.73
CA GLN A 80 13.49 -12.31 -11.44
C GLN A 80 13.47 -10.80 -11.17
N GLN A 81 14.63 -10.21 -10.85
CA GLN A 81 14.77 -8.76 -10.65
C GLN A 81 14.34 -7.99 -11.90
N ASP A 82 13.41 -7.05 -11.71
CA ASP A 82 12.84 -6.20 -12.75
C ASP A 82 12.62 -4.78 -12.22
N ASP A 83 13.59 -3.91 -12.47
CA ASP A 83 13.58 -2.53 -11.95
C ASP A 83 12.44 -1.68 -12.53
N VAL A 84 11.93 -2.04 -13.71
CA VAL A 84 10.75 -1.41 -14.31
C VAL A 84 9.52 -1.71 -13.45
N THR A 85 9.31 -2.96 -13.07
CA THR A 85 8.20 -3.40 -12.20
C THR A 85 8.30 -2.75 -10.82
N MET A 86 9.48 -2.74 -10.21
CA MET A 86 9.70 -2.09 -8.92
C MET A 86 9.46 -0.57 -8.98
N ARG A 87 9.78 0.09 -10.11
CA ARG A 87 9.46 1.50 -10.31
C ARG A 87 7.96 1.74 -10.46
N VAL A 88 7.28 0.86 -11.20
CA VAL A 88 5.83 0.93 -11.40
C VAL A 88 5.10 0.79 -10.08
N MET A 89 5.56 -0.05 -9.15
CA MET A 89 5.05 -0.12 -7.77
C MET A 89 5.02 1.26 -7.10
N LEU A 90 6.16 1.96 -7.06
CA LEU A 90 6.24 3.30 -6.48
C LEU A 90 5.32 4.30 -7.20
N TRP A 91 5.28 4.26 -8.54
CA TRP A 91 4.41 5.15 -9.30
C TRP A 91 2.93 4.88 -9.07
N ARG A 92 2.53 3.63 -8.80
CA ARG A 92 1.16 3.32 -8.43
C ARG A 92 0.81 3.94 -7.08
N ILE A 93 1.68 3.85 -6.08
CA ILE A 93 1.54 4.54 -4.78
C ILE A 93 1.38 6.05 -5.00
N ASP A 94 2.27 6.67 -5.77
CA ASP A 94 2.22 8.11 -6.11
C ASP A 94 0.87 8.58 -6.68
N THR A 95 0.16 7.69 -7.37
CA THR A 95 -1.10 7.99 -8.05
C THR A 95 -2.36 7.58 -7.28
N GLY A 96 -2.19 6.91 -6.13
CA GLY A 96 -3.28 6.37 -5.32
C GLY A 96 -3.80 4.99 -5.77
N ASP A 97 -3.13 4.32 -6.71
CA ASP A 97 -3.46 2.95 -7.14
C ASP A 97 -2.82 1.92 -6.17
N PHE A 98 -3.31 1.90 -4.93
CA PHE A 98 -2.72 1.09 -3.88
C PHE A 98 -2.87 -0.40 -4.10
N SER A 99 -4.02 -0.86 -4.62
CA SER A 99 -4.27 -2.28 -4.87
C SER A 99 -3.20 -2.86 -5.81
N GLY A 100 -2.98 -2.23 -6.97
CA GLY A 100 -1.97 -2.68 -7.91
C GLY A 100 -0.53 -2.46 -7.42
N ALA A 101 -0.28 -1.49 -6.54
CA ALA A 101 1.02 -1.34 -5.89
C ALA A 101 1.30 -2.50 -4.92
N LEU A 102 0.32 -2.86 -4.08
CA LEU A 102 0.47 -3.91 -3.09
C LEU A 102 0.52 -5.31 -3.72
N ASP A 103 -0.08 -5.52 -4.89
CA ASP A 103 0.11 -6.75 -5.67
C ASP A 103 1.56 -6.91 -6.14
N ILE A 104 2.23 -5.80 -6.50
CA ILE A 104 3.65 -5.84 -6.86
C ILE A 104 4.52 -6.00 -5.60
N ALA A 105 4.16 -5.34 -4.49
CA ALA A 105 4.87 -5.44 -3.22
C ALA A 105 4.87 -6.88 -2.69
N ASP A 106 3.72 -7.55 -2.70
CA ASP A 106 3.58 -8.95 -2.28
C ASP A 106 4.52 -9.87 -3.07
N TYR A 107 4.51 -9.77 -4.40
CA TYR A 107 5.44 -10.49 -5.26
C TYR A 107 6.90 -10.14 -4.96
N ALA A 108 7.20 -8.84 -4.76
CA ALA A 108 8.55 -8.38 -4.51
C ALA A 108 9.13 -8.92 -3.20
N LEU A 109 8.33 -8.92 -2.13
CA LEU A 109 8.72 -9.44 -0.81
C LEU A 109 8.85 -10.95 -0.84
N SER A 110 7.87 -11.66 -1.40
CA SER A 110 7.89 -13.12 -1.56
C SER A 110 9.11 -13.65 -2.33
N HIS A 111 9.68 -12.82 -3.21
CA HIS A 111 10.84 -13.17 -4.03
C HIS A 111 12.13 -12.39 -3.68
N ASN A 112 12.14 -11.62 -2.58
CA ASN A 112 13.29 -10.83 -2.14
C ASN A 112 13.85 -9.88 -3.23
N LEU A 113 12.97 -9.28 -4.03
CA LEU A 113 13.35 -8.28 -5.02
C LEU A 113 13.92 -7.04 -4.32
N THR A 114 14.85 -6.36 -4.98
CA THR A 114 15.50 -5.17 -4.44
C THR A 114 14.94 -3.89 -5.05
N MET A 115 15.04 -2.78 -4.32
CA MET A 115 14.65 -1.47 -4.85
C MET A 115 15.56 -1.01 -6.02
N PRO A 116 15.01 -0.34 -7.05
CA PRO A 116 15.69 -0.07 -8.33
C PRO A 116 16.74 1.05 -8.27
N GLU A 117 16.88 1.73 -7.14
CA GLU A 117 18.00 2.62 -6.89
C GLU A 117 18.73 2.07 -5.67
N LYS A 118 20.07 2.07 -5.69
CA LYS A 118 20.94 1.61 -4.59
C LYS A 118 20.81 2.51 -3.35
N HIS A 119 19.61 2.63 -2.82
CA HIS A 119 19.32 3.22 -1.54
C HIS A 119 19.58 2.16 -0.48
N SER A 120 19.80 2.62 0.75
CA SER A 120 20.03 1.79 1.92
C SER A 120 18.77 1.05 2.42
N ARG A 121 17.61 1.24 1.80
CA ARG A 121 16.32 0.74 2.29
C ARG A 121 15.97 -0.60 1.67
N THR A 122 15.56 -1.54 2.53
CA THR A 122 14.94 -2.81 2.13
C THR A 122 13.61 -2.54 1.42
N THR A 123 13.14 -3.52 0.64
CA THR A 123 11.86 -3.41 -0.07
C THR A 123 10.69 -3.24 0.91
N GLY A 124 10.67 -3.99 2.02
CA GLY A 124 9.65 -3.85 3.06
C GLY A 124 9.63 -2.47 3.70
N CYS A 125 10.81 -1.94 4.06
CA CYS A 125 10.93 -0.57 4.60
C CYS A 125 10.42 0.48 3.60
N ALA A 126 10.76 0.35 2.32
CA ALA A 126 10.32 1.30 1.30
C ALA A 126 8.80 1.26 1.09
N VAL A 127 8.19 0.08 1.06
CA VAL A 127 6.72 -0.06 0.92
C VAL A 127 6.01 0.56 2.12
N ALA A 128 6.44 0.25 3.35
CA ALA A 128 5.84 0.80 4.56
C ALA A 128 5.96 2.34 4.63
N GLU A 129 7.14 2.88 4.31
CA GLU A 129 7.41 4.33 4.33
C GLU A 129 6.56 5.06 3.27
N GLU A 130 6.57 4.61 2.02
CA GLU A 130 5.87 5.29 0.92
C GLU A 130 4.34 5.27 1.10
N ILE A 131 3.78 4.17 1.62
CA ILE A 131 2.36 4.09 1.95
C ILE A 131 2.01 5.00 3.14
N ALA A 132 2.83 5.02 4.19
CA ALA A 132 2.61 5.88 5.34
C ALA A 132 2.73 7.38 4.99
N ASP A 133 3.67 7.75 4.13
CA ASP A 133 3.82 9.10 3.58
C ASP A 133 2.62 9.50 2.73
N MET A 134 2.13 8.58 1.88
CA MET A 134 0.94 8.84 1.09
C MET A 134 -0.31 8.96 1.97
N ALA A 135 -0.44 8.14 3.01
CA ALA A 135 -1.54 8.21 3.97
C ALA A 135 -1.58 9.56 4.68
N GLU A 136 -0.42 10.08 5.11
CA GLU A 136 -0.31 11.44 5.67
C GLU A 136 -0.82 12.51 4.70
N LYS A 137 -0.28 12.48 3.47
CA LYS A 137 -0.63 13.46 2.43
C LYS A 137 -2.12 13.42 2.10
N MET A 138 -2.68 12.23 1.93
CA MET A 138 -4.08 12.02 1.56
C MET A 138 -5.04 12.37 2.70
N TYR A 139 -4.65 12.07 3.94
CA TYR A 139 -5.40 12.49 5.12
C TYR A 139 -5.43 14.03 5.24
N ALA A 140 -4.30 14.71 5.03
CA ALA A 140 -4.25 16.18 4.97
C ALA A 140 -5.14 16.76 3.84
N ALA A 141 -5.28 16.03 2.73
CA ALA A 141 -6.16 16.35 1.61
C ALA A 141 -7.63 15.90 1.81
N LYS A 142 -8.02 15.41 3.00
CA LYS A 142 -9.36 14.92 3.33
C LYS A 142 -9.86 13.78 2.42
N THR A 143 -8.94 12.99 1.90
CA THR A 143 -9.21 11.81 1.06
C THR A 143 -8.44 10.63 1.62
N PRO A 144 -8.65 10.23 2.89
CA PRO A 144 -7.78 9.30 3.60
C PRO A 144 -7.64 7.96 2.89
N VAL A 145 -6.46 7.34 3.04
CA VAL A 145 -6.22 5.98 2.56
C VAL A 145 -7.13 5.01 3.32
N PRO A 146 -7.86 4.12 2.63
CA PRO A 146 -8.74 3.15 3.27
C PRO A 146 -8.00 2.23 4.28
N PRO A 147 -8.66 1.81 5.37
CA PRO A 147 -8.03 0.99 6.41
C PRO A 147 -7.56 -0.38 5.89
N ASP A 148 -8.26 -0.99 4.93
CA ASP A 148 -7.88 -2.26 4.31
C ASP A 148 -6.53 -2.19 3.58
N VAL A 149 -6.23 -1.07 2.92
CA VAL A 149 -4.93 -0.82 2.28
C VAL A 149 -3.81 -0.75 3.33
N LEU A 150 -4.04 -0.04 4.43
CA LEU A 150 -3.05 0.10 5.51
C LEU A 150 -2.84 -1.21 6.27
N THR A 151 -3.92 -1.96 6.55
CA THR A 151 -3.84 -3.31 7.12
C THR A 151 -3.07 -4.25 6.22
N ARG A 152 -3.39 -4.31 4.91
CA ARG A 152 -2.65 -5.15 3.95
C ARG A 152 -1.17 -4.77 3.90
N THR A 153 -0.85 -3.48 3.98
CA THR A 153 0.55 -3.02 4.03
C THR A 153 1.26 -3.49 5.30
N MET A 154 0.57 -3.46 6.45
CA MET A 154 1.11 -3.97 7.71
C MET A 154 1.38 -5.48 7.63
N ASP A 155 0.42 -6.24 7.11
CA ASP A 155 0.53 -7.70 6.99
C ASP A 155 1.69 -8.09 6.06
N LEU A 156 1.79 -7.45 4.89
CA LEU A 156 2.87 -7.72 3.93
C LEU A 156 4.26 -7.42 4.50
N THR A 157 4.37 -6.43 5.38
CA THR A 157 5.65 -5.98 5.94
C THR A 157 5.88 -6.45 7.36
N LEU A 158 5.06 -7.36 7.91
CA LEU A 158 5.11 -7.72 9.33
C LEU A 158 6.50 -8.19 9.78
N ASP A 159 7.11 -9.07 8.99
CA ASP A 159 8.41 -9.70 9.27
C ASP A 159 9.62 -8.92 8.71
N GLU A 160 9.36 -7.77 8.07
CA GLU A 160 10.40 -6.95 7.43
C GLU A 160 11.10 -6.01 8.43
N ASP A 161 12.43 -5.96 8.34
CA ASP A 161 13.25 -5.04 9.12
C ASP A 161 13.15 -3.60 8.60
N MET A 162 12.91 -2.66 9.53
CA MET A 162 12.82 -1.23 9.25
C MET A 162 13.00 -0.40 10.54
N PRO A 163 13.39 0.88 10.44
CA PRO A 163 13.43 1.76 11.62
C PRO A 163 12.07 1.85 12.31
N ASP A 164 12.07 1.86 13.64
CA ASP A 164 10.85 1.93 14.46
C ASP A 164 9.97 3.13 14.10
N GLN A 165 10.57 4.25 13.68
CA GLN A 165 9.82 5.44 13.26
C GLN A 165 8.98 5.20 12.00
N VAL A 166 9.47 4.37 11.07
CA VAL A 166 8.72 4.00 9.85
C VAL A 166 7.52 3.15 10.24
N ARG A 167 7.74 2.13 11.08
CA ARG A 167 6.68 1.25 11.57
C ARG A 167 5.64 2.01 12.39
N ALA A 168 6.09 2.88 13.29
CA ALA A 168 5.22 3.73 14.12
C ALA A 168 4.36 4.66 13.25
N LYS A 169 4.93 5.24 12.19
CA LYS A 169 4.19 6.09 11.25
C LYS A 169 3.09 5.32 10.52
N LEU A 170 3.36 4.08 10.10
CA LEU A 170 2.34 3.22 9.48
C LEU A 170 1.19 2.90 10.47
N TYR A 171 1.52 2.51 11.72
CA TYR A 171 0.52 2.29 12.77
C TYR A 171 -0.29 3.55 13.09
N LYS A 172 0.35 4.72 13.11
CA LYS A 172 -0.33 6.01 13.32
C LYS A 172 -1.45 6.22 12.30
N TRP A 173 -1.13 6.06 11.01
CA TRP A 173 -2.11 6.27 9.94
C TRP A 173 -3.16 5.17 9.88
N LEU A 174 -2.80 3.93 10.19
CA LEU A 174 -3.78 2.84 10.37
C LEU A 174 -4.78 3.19 11.47
N GLY A 175 -4.33 3.70 12.62
CA GLY A 175 -5.21 4.10 13.72
C GLY A 175 -6.15 5.26 13.34
N TYR A 176 -5.70 6.25 12.58
CA TYR A 176 -6.59 7.30 12.06
C TYR A 176 -7.64 6.72 11.09
N ALA A 177 -7.24 5.88 10.14
CA ALA A 177 -8.16 5.26 9.20
C ALA A 177 -9.19 4.38 9.93
N GLN A 178 -8.77 3.61 10.93
CA GLN A 178 -9.66 2.80 11.76
C GLN A 178 -10.64 3.65 12.56
N ARG A 179 -10.17 4.72 13.23
CA ARG A 179 -11.05 5.63 13.97
C ARG A 179 -12.12 6.23 13.06
N ASP A 180 -11.73 6.70 11.89
CA ASP A 180 -12.62 7.36 10.93
C ASP A 180 -13.63 6.41 10.29
N ASN A 181 -13.45 5.10 10.48
CA ASN A 181 -14.35 4.03 10.06
C ASN A 181 -15.03 3.33 11.26
N ASP A 182 -15.16 4.01 12.40
CA ASP A 182 -15.81 3.53 13.64
C ASP A 182 -15.17 2.28 14.27
N GLN A 183 -13.94 1.93 13.88
CA GLN A 183 -13.18 0.81 14.45
C GLN A 183 -12.37 1.29 15.67
N LEU A 184 -13.06 1.77 16.71
CA LEU A 184 -12.43 2.46 17.84
C LEU A 184 -11.43 1.58 18.62
N GLN A 185 -11.78 0.31 18.86
CA GLN A 185 -10.89 -0.61 19.58
C GLN A 185 -9.61 -0.95 18.77
N PRO A 186 -9.70 -1.34 17.48
CA PRO A 186 -8.52 -1.46 16.62
C PRO A 186 -7.67 -0.18 16.56
N ALA A 187 -8.29 0.99 16.46
CA ALA A 187 -7.59 2.28 16.41
C ALA A 187 -6.75 2.52 17.69
N THR A 188 -7.31 2.22 18.86
CA THR A 188 -6.60 2.27 20.15
C THR A 188 -5.37 1.35 20.14
N CYS A 189 -5.51 0.09 19.71
CA CYS A 189 -4.38 -0.84 19.62
C CYS A 189 -3.28 -0.32 18.67
N SER A 190 -3.65 0.18 17.50
CA SER A 190 -2.71 0.75 16.52
C SER A 190 -1.93 1.92 17.10
N TRP A 191 -2.60 2.86 17.78
CA TRP A 191 -1.92 4.01 18.36
C TRP A 191 -1.06 3.68 19.59
N LEU A 192 -1.48 2.72 20.42
CA LEU A 192 -0.64 2.21 21.50
C LEU A 192 0.66 1.62 20.93
N ARG A 193 0.55 0.78 19.89
CA ARG A 193 1.73 0.20 19.24
C ARG A 193 2.61 1.26 18.58
N ALA A 194 2.02 2.29 17.97
CA ALA A 194 2.77 3.42 17.42
C ALA A 194 3.60 4.14 18.49
N LEU A 195 3.03 4.37 19.69
CA LEU A 195 3.72 5.05 20.80
C LEU A 195 4.77 4.18 21.49
N GLU A 196 4.58 2.86 21.50
CA GLU A 196 5.57 1.92 22.00
C GLU A 196 6.85 1.93 21.15
N LEU A 197 6.68 2.04 19.82
CA LEU A 197 7.79 2.10 18.85
C LEU A 197 8.41 3.50 18.77
N ASP A 198 7.58 4.54 18.77
CA ASP A 198 8.03 5.94 18.75
C ASP A 198 7.13 6.82 19.63
N ASP A 199 7.64 7.20 20.80
CA ASP A 199 6.94 8.10 21.73
C ASP A 199 6.64 9.49 21.11
N ARG A 200 7.30 9.83 20.01
CA ARG A 200 7.10 11.08 19.24
C ARG A 200 6.16 10.92 18.04
N ALA A 201 5.48 9.78 17.88
CA ALA A 201 4.51 9.56 16.81
C ALA A 201 3.37 10.61 16.76
N GLY A 202 3.09 11.27 17.89
CA GLY A 202 2.18 12.42 17.95
C GLY A 202 0.70 12.09 18.11
N VAL A 203 0.36 10.87 18.51
CA VAL A 203 -1.04 10.38 18.69
C VAL A 203 -1.53 10.37 20.15
N LYS A 204 -0.71 10.84 21.11
CA LYS A 204 -1.02 10.78 22.55
C LYS A 204 -2.34 11.47 22.93
N GLN A 205 -2.61 12.63 22.34
CA GLN A 205 -3.83 13.38 22.63
C GLN A 205 -5.05 12.72 21.99
N ASP A 206 -4.94 12.28 20.74
CA ASP A 206 -6.01 11.60 20.02
C ASP A 206 -6.40 10.29 20.71
N LEU A 207 -5.41 9.52 21.18
CA LEU A 207 -5.63 8.30 21.96
C LEU A 207 -6.44 8.57 23.23
N ARG A 208 -6.06 9.58 24.03
CA ARG A 208 -6.82 9.96 25.24
C ARG A 208 -8.25 10.40 24.94
N GLN A 209 -8.47 11.04 23.79
CA GLN A 209 -9.82 11.42 23.37
C GLN A 209 -10.63 10.20 22.96
N LEU A 210 -10.03 9.27 22.23
CA LEU A 210 -10.65 8.02 21.79
C LEU A 210 -11.03 7.12 22.97
N GLU A 211 -10.15 6.96 23.97
CA GLU A 211 -10.43 6.20 25.19
C GLU A 211 -11.63 6.75 25.96
N LYS A 212 -11.76 8.08 26.06
CA LYS A 212 -12.93 8.72 26.67
C LYS A 212 -14.21 8.47 25.89
N LEU A 213 -14.15 8.50 24.56
CA LEU A 213 -15.30 8.21 23.70
C LEU A 213 -15.76 6.77 23.88
N ILE A 214 -14.82 5.81 23.92
CA ILE A 214 -15.11 4.39 24.16
C ILE A 214 -15.76 4.21 25.55
N ALA A 215 -15.20 4.81 26.60
CA ALA A 215 -15.74 4.72 27.95
C ALA A 215 -17.19 5.25 28.01
N LYS A 216 -17.44 6.41 27.39
CA LYS A 216 -18.78 6.99 27.30
C LYS A 216 -19.76 6.09 26.54
N GLN A 217 -19.35 5.53 25.40
CA GLN A 217 -20.19 4.59 24.64
C GLN A 217 -20.50 3.31 25.42
N GLN A 218 -19.56 2.85 26.25
CA GLN A 218 -19.77 1.69 27.09
C GLN A 218 -20.75 1.99 28.23
N GLU A 219 -20.61 3.13 28.91
CA GLU A 219 -21.58 3.60 29.91
C GLU A 219 -23.00 3.75 29.33
N GLU A 220 -23.13 4.31 28.13
CA GLU A 220 -24.41 4.45 27.44
C GLU A 220 -25.02 3.09 27.06
N ARG A 221 -24.20 2.10 26.66
CA ARG A 221 -24.66 0.73 26.38
C ARG A 221 -25.12 0.00 27.63
N ASP A 222 -24.38 0.14 28.73
CA ASP A 222 -24.68 -0.52 30.00
C ASP A 222 -25.92 0.10 30.69
N ALA A 223 -26.28 1.34 30.35
CA ALA A 223 -27.47 2.03 30.86
C ALA A 223 -28.79 1.65 30.15
N VAL A 224 -28.77 0.90 29.03
CA VAL A 224 -29.99 0.42 28.35
C VAL A 224 -30.44 -0.91 28.96
N PRO A 225 -31.61 -0.99 29.65
CA PRO A 225 -32.04 -2.22 30.31
C PRO A 225 -32.43 -3.30 29.31
N GLN A 226 -31.90 -4.52 29.46
CA GLN A 226 -32.41 -5.74 28.81
C GLN A 226 -33.77 -6.13 29.40
N ASN A 227 -34.84 -5.38 29.08
CA ASN A 227 -36.21 -5.78 29.40
C ASN A 227 -36.92 -6.25 28.13
N GLU A 228 -36.58 -7.46 27.67
CA GLU A 228 -37.52 -8.26 26.89
C GLU A 228 -38.48 -8.93 27.90
N PRO A 229 -39.79 -8.65 27.88
CA PRO A 229 -40.71 -9.40 28.70
C PRO A 229 -40.77 -10.82 28.15
N GLN A 230 -40.22 -11.77 28.91
CA GLN A 230 -40.56 -13.19 28.79
C GLN A 230 -42.09 -13.26 28.79
N ARG A 231 -42.68 -13.51 27.61
CA ARG A 231 -44.08 -13.89 27.52
C ARG A 231 -44.24 -15.17 28.33
N ARG A 232 -44.64 -15.03 29.59
CA ARG A 232 -45.24 -16.11 30.36
C ARG A 232 -46.44 -16.55 29.53
N GLY A 233 -46.29 -17.66 28.82
CA GLY A 233 -47.40 -18.43 28.31
C GLY A 233 -48.25 -18.84 29.51
N GLY A 234 -49.23 -18.01 29.84
CA GLY A 234 -50.30 -18.34 30.75
C GLY A 234 -51.15 -19.42 30.10
N THR A 235 -51.13 -20.59 30.70
CA THR A 235 -52.08 -21.68 30.49
C THR A 235 -53.49 -21.30 30.92
N ALA A 236 -54.45 -21.86 30.18
CA ALA A 236 -55.84 -22.21 30.56
C ALA A 236 -56.84 -21.07 30.83
N GLU A 237 -57.88 -20.97 29.99
CA GLU A 237 -59.18 -21.64 30.21
C GLU A 237 -59.90 -21.88 28.87
#